data_AF-A0A9D4HEM4-F1
#
_entry.id   AF-A0A9D4HEM4-F1
#
_cell.length_a   1.000
_cell.length_b   1.000
_cell.length_c   1.000
_cell.angle_alpha   90.00
_cell.angle_beta   90.00
_cell.angle_gamma   90.00
#
_symmetry.space_group_name_H-M   'P 1'
#
loop_
_entity.id
_entity.type
_entity.pdbx_description
1 polymer ?
#
loop_
_entity_poly.entity_id
_entity_poly.type
_entity_poly.pdbx_seq_one_letter_code
_entity_poly.pdbx_strand_id
1 'polypeptide(L)' 'MEMSRILNTGLDLETLATVVRLCESGVNPEAIALVFNELRKESSAIKNDSNQSGS' A
#
# COMPACT_ATOMS: atom_id res chain seq x y z
N MET A 1 -11.46 -17.57 -1.59
CA MET A 1 -10.36 -16.76 -2.15
C MET A 1 -9.66 -16.08 -0.99
N GLU A 2 -8.72 -16.79 -0.38
CA GLU A 2 -8.04 -16.41 0.87
C GLU A 2 -6.59 -16.03 0.57
N MET A 3 -6.37 -15.18 -0.44
CA MET A 3 -5.01 -14.72 -0.80
C MET A 3 -4.62 -13.43 -0.06
N SER A 4 -5.59 -12.63 0.39
CA SER A 4 -5.35 -11.40 1.17
C SER A 4 -4.82 -11.68 2.59
N ARG A 5 -5.00 -12.90 3.10
CA ARG A 5 -4.60 -13.30 4.47
C ARG A 5 -3.18 -13.84 4.57
N ILE A 6 -2.59 -14.34 3.48
CA ILE A 6 -1.28 -15.00 3.52
C ILE A 6 -0.13 -13.98 3.45
N LEU A 7 -0.34 -12.84 2.80
CA LEU A 7 0.65 -11.78 2.71
C LEU A 7 0.37 -10.75 3.81
N ASN A 8 0.93 -11.02 4.98
CA ASN A 8 1.03 -10.16 6.16
C ASN A 8 1.74 -8.81 5.85
N THR A 9 1.17 -8.04 4.93
CA THR A 9 1.68 -6.79 4.35
C THR A 9 0.89 -5.59 4.85
N GLY A 10 -0.25 -5.81 5.52
CA GLY A 10 -1.12 -4.74 6.01
C GLY A 10 -1.80 -3.95 4.89
N LEU A 11 -1.91 -4.53 3.68
CA LEU A 11 -2.64 -3.95 2.57
C LEU A 11 -4.13 -4.21 2.76
N ASP A 12 -4.91 -3.13 2.76
CA ASP A 12 -6.37 -3.18 2.89
C ASP A 12 -7.01 -3.92 1.69
N LEU A 13 -8.17 -4.54 1.90
CA LEU A 13 -8.88 -5.30 0.88
C LEU A 13 -9.21 -4.45 -0.36
N GLU A 14 -9.48 -3.15 -0.18
CA GLU A 14 -9.72 -2.20 -1.27
C GLU A 14 -8.45 -1.95 -2.10
N THR A 15 -7.31 -1.88 -1.42
CA THR A 15 -6.00 -1.74 -2.05
C THR A 15 -5.68 -2.96 -2.91
N LEU A 16 -5.90 -4.17 -2.37
CA LEU A 16 -5.67 -5.39 -3.12
C LEU A 16 -6.57 -5.48 -4.37
N ALA A 17 -7.84 -5.11 -4.28
CA ALA A 17 -8.74 -5.06 -5.43
C ALA A 17 -8.22 -4.13 -6.52
N THR A 18 -7.67 -2.98 -6.14
CA THR A 18 -7.08 -2.01 -7.08
C THR A 18 -5.81 -2.57 -7.74
N VAL A 19 -4.92 -3.22 -6.99
CA VAL A 19 -3.71 -3.87 -7.52
C VAL A 19 -4.07 -4.98 -8.50
N VAL A 20 -5.06 -5.82 -8.19
CA VAL A 20 -5.52 -6.89 -9.08
C VAL A 20 -6.00 -6.31 -10.41
N ARG A 21 -6.82 -5.27 -10.39
CA ARG A 21 -7.32 -4.61 -11.62
C ARG A 21 -6.20 -3.99 -12.46
N LEU A 22 -5.18 -3.43 -11.81
CA LEU A 22 -3.98 -2.91 -12.50
C LEU A 22 -3.17 -4.04 -13.14
N CYS A 23 -3.01 -5.16 -12.43
CA CYS A 23 -2.36 -6.36 -12.98
C CYS A 23 -3.11 -6.94 -14.17
N GLU A 24 -4.44 -7.00 -14.11
CA GLU A 24 -5.29 -7.43 -15.23
C GLU A 24 -5.15 -6.51 -16.45
N SER A 25 -4.80 -5.24 -16.24
CA SER A 25 -4.49 -4.27 -17.30
C SER A 25 -3.07 -4.44 -17.89
N GLY A 26 -2.29 -5.42 -17.44
CA GLY A 26 -0.93 -5.68 -17.91
C GLY A 26 0.17 -4.90 -17.18
N VAL A 27 -0.15 -4.25 -16.06
CA VAL A 27 0.83 -3.53 -15.24
C VAL A 27 1.66 -4.52 -14.42
N ASN A 28 2.97 -4.27 -14.31
CA ASN A 28 3.87 -5.12 -13.55
C ASN A 28 3.54 -5.05 -12.03
N PRO A 29 3.22 -6.19 -11.36
CA PRO A 29 2.94 -6.23 -9.93
C PRO A 29 4.11 -5.73 -9.06
N GLU A 30 5.36 -5.94 -9.47
CA GLU A 30 6.53 -5.46 -8.71
C GLU A 30 6.58 -3.93 -8.67
N ALA A 31 6.28 -3.26 -9.78
CA ALA A 31 6.25 -1.81 -9.85
C ALA A 31 5.13 -1.26 -8.93
N ILE A 32 3.98 -1.92 -8.89
CA ILE A 32 2.87 -1.55 -8.01
C ILE A 32 3.28 -1.71 -6.54
N ALA A 33 3.92 -2.81 -6.17
CA ALA A 33 4.40 -3.05 -4.81
C ALA A 33 5.39 -1.98 -4.34
N LEU A 34 6.32 -1.56 -5.21
CA LEU A 34 7.29 -0.50 -4.92
C LEU A 34 6.59 0.84 -4.65
N VAL A 35 5.64 1.23 -5.51
CA VAL A 35 4.87 2.47 -5.36
C VAL A 35 4.06 2.44 -4.07
N PHE A 36 3.38 1.33 -3.75
CA PHE A 36 2.62 1.20 -2.50
C PHE A 36 3.50 1.28 -1.25
N ASN A 37 4.70 0.70 -1.30
CA ASN A 37 5.63 0.74 -0.18
C ASN A 37 6.12 2.17 0.09
N GLU A 38 6.46 2.92 -0.96
CA GLU A 38 6.85 4.33 -0.82
C GLU A 38 5.66 5.19 -0.34
N LEU A 39 4.47 5.04 -0.93
CA LEU A 39 3.27 5.77 -0.50
C LEU A 39 2.93 5.53 0.97
N ARG A 40 3.10 4.30 1.47
CA ARG A 40 2.86 3.95 2.88
C ARG A 40 3.90 4.59 3.79
N LYS A 41 5.16 4.64 3.36
CA LYS A 41 6.26 5.28 4.09
C LYS A 41 6.07 6.78 4.16
N GLU A 42 5.72 7.43 3.06
CA GLU A 42 5.39 8.85 3.00
C GLU A 42 4.15 9.16 3.86
N SER A 43 3.08 8.37 3.76
CA SER A 43 1.87 8.54 4.57
C SER A 43 2.17 8.44 6.07
N SER A 44 3.03 7.49 6.46
CA SER A 44 3.46 7.34 7.86
C SER A 44 4.35 8.49 8.31
N ALA A 45 5.23 9.00 7.44
CA ALA A 45 6.09 10.15 7.71
C ALA A 45 5.26 11.44 7.92
N ILE A 46 4.26 11.69 7.06
CA ILE A 46 3.35 12.82 7.17
C ILE A 46 2.53 12.75 8.48
N LYS A 47 2.09 11.55 8.86
CA LYS A 47 1.34 11.32 10.10
C LYS A 47 2.20 11.49 11.36
N ASN A 48 3.50 11.27 11.25
CA ASN A 48 4.44 11.48 12.34
C ASN A 48 4.86 12.96 12.48
N ASP A 49 5.02 13.67 11.36
CA ASP A 49 5.38 15.10 11.33
C ASP A 49 4.30 15.98 11.98
N SER A 50 3.03 15.66 11.72
CA SER A 50 1.88 16.34 12.34
C SER A 50 1.77 16.16 13.87
N ASN A 51 2.47 15.20 14.47
CA ASN A 51 2.46 14.97 15.92
C ASN A 51 3.66 15.61 16.66
N GLN A 52 4.58 16.30 15.98
CA GLN A 52 5.80 16.84 16.58
C GLN A 52 5.82 18.38 16.71
N SER A 53 4.77 19.09 16.29
CA SER A 53 4.65 20.56 16.42
C SER A 53 3.82 21.02 17.62
N GLY A 54 3.48 20.12 18.54
CA GLY A 54 2.65 20.43 19.72
C GLY A 54 3.31 20.02 21.04
N SER A 55 4.46 20.60 21.38
CA SER A 55 4.99 20.68 22.76
C SER A 55 6.01 21.79 22.87
#